data_AF-A0A6P1CEZ7-F1
#
_entry.id   AF-A0A6P1CEZ7-F1
#
_cell.length_a   1.000
_cell.length_b   1.000
_cell.length_c   1.000
_cell.angle_alpha   90.00
_cell.angle_beta   90.00
_cell.angle_gamma   90.00
#
_symmetry.space_group_name_H-M   'P 1'
#
loop_
_entity.id
_entity.type
_entity.pdbx_description
1 polymer ?
#
loop_
_entity_poly.entity_id
_entity_poly.type
_entity_poly.pdbx_seq_one_letter_code
_entity_poly.pdbx_strand_id
1 'polypeptide(L)'
;MKLFLAAATMLVGASSAMAADDAVNNAFRVCKMIDNTGLFTAPCQVSGRRYAVMATIDLPSVDARKACAQITGVVSSKGFHFPGGEWTVQIKSPTSGDKSIASCRLPK
;
A
#
# COMPACT_ATOMS: atom_id res chain seq x y z
N MET A 1 -41.64 40.68 -18.40
CA MET A 1 -41.48 39.20 -18.45
C MET A 1 -40.01 38.92 -18.17
N LYS A 2 -39.66 38.43 -16.97
CA LYS A 2 -39.55 37.00 -16.60
C LYS A 2 -38.50 36.29 -17.48
N LEU A 3 -37.44 35.63 -17.03
CA LEU A 3 -36.86 35.25 -15.73
C LEU A 3 -35.42 34.83 -16.09
N PHE A 4 -34.40 35.25 -15.35
CA PHE A 4 -33.05 34.69 -15.47
C PHE A 4 -33.04 33.29 -14.85
N LEU A 5 -32.83 32.24 -15.66
CA LEU A 5 -32.70 30.87 -15.19
C LEU A 5 -31.25 30.64 -14.73
N ALA A 6 -31.07 30.59 -13.42
CA ALA A 6 -29.84 30.17 -12.77
C ALA A 6 -29.90 28.67 -12.41
N ALA A 7 -28.79 27.98 -12.73
CA ALA A 7 -28.11 26.88 -12.05
C ALA A 7 -28.89 25.64 -11.55
N ALA A 8 -28.37 24.45 -11.89
CA ALA A 8 -27.90 23.45 -10.92
C ALA A 8 -27.25 22.25 -11.64
N THR A 9 -25.95 22.34 -11.95
CA THR A 9 -25.14 21.13 -12.23
C THR A 9 -24.72 20.51 -10.89
N MET A 10 -25.48 19.52 -10.43
CA MET A 10 -25.08 18.68 -9.30
C MET A 10 -23.92 17.78 -9.76
N LEU A 11 -22.68 18.18 -9.44
CA LEU A 11 -21.51 17.32 -9.54
C LEU A 11 -21.54 16.32 -8.37
N VAL A 12 -22.22 15.19 -8.55
CA VAL A 12 -22.10 14.03 -7.66
C VAL A 12 -20.77 13.34 -7.99
N GLY A 13 -19.69 13.82 -7.38
CA GLY A 13 -18.35 13.27 -7.52
C GLY A 13 -17.68 13.18 -6.15
N ALA A 14 -18.17 12.30 -5.27
CA ALA A 14 -17.58 12.11 -3.95
C ALA A 14 -17.64 10.64 -3.54
N SER A 15 -16.55 9.90 -3.78
CA SER A 15 -16.29 8.60 -3.14
C SER A 15 -14.88 8.04 -3.37
N SER A 16 -14.10 8.57 -4.30
CA SER A 16 -12.72 8.11 -4.54
C SER A 16 -11.69 8.59 -3.51
N ALA A 17 -11.93 9.74 -2.85
CA ALA A 17 -11.02 10.27 -1.84
C ALA A 17 -10.99 9.43 -0.56
N MET A 18 -12.16 9.04 -0.03
CA MET A 18 -12.23 8.29 1.23
C MET A 18 -11.66 6.87 1.11
N ALA A 19 -11.88 6.20 -0.03
CA ALA A 19 -11.30 4.88 -0.28
C ALA A 19 -9.76 4.92 -0.40
N ALA A 20 -9.21 5.99 -0.97
CA ALA A 20 -7.76 6.18 -1.04
C ALA A 20 -7.14 6.37 0.35
N ASP A 21 -7.80 7.11 1.24
CA ASP A 21 -7.35 7.34 2.60
C ASP A 21 -7.30 6.04 3.43
N ASP A 22 -8.32 5.19 3.30
CA ASP A 22 -8.36 3.89 4.00
C ASP A 22 -7.23 2.95 3.56
N ALA A 23 -6.97 2.88 2.24
CA ALA A 23 -5.91 2.04 1.70
C ALA A 23 -4.50 2.54 2.13
N VAL A 24 -4.29 3.85 2.14
CA VAL A 24 -3.04 4.47 2.64
C VAL A 24 -2.85 4.21 4.14
N ASN A 25 -3.90 4.36 4.94
CA ASN A 25 -3.85 4.08 6.38
C ASN A 25 -3.54 2.60 6.65
N ASN A 26 -4.14 1.68 5.91
CA ASN A 26 -3.81 0.25 5.99
C ASN A 26 -2.37 -0.02 5.54
N ALA A 27 -1.85 0.69 4.54
CA ALA A 27 -0.45 0.57 4.13
C ALA A 27 0.52 0.97 5.25
N PHE A 28 0.22 2.04 5.99
CA PHE A 28 1.00 2.41 7.18
C PHE A 28 0.92 1.36 8.30
N ARG A 29 -0.24 0.72 8.49
CA ARG A 29 -0.37 -0.40 9.45
C ARG A 29 0.47 -1.61 9.03
N VAL A 30 0.53 -1.90 7.73
CA VAL A 30 1.42 -2.93 7.18
C VAL A 30 2.88 -2.56 7.44
N CYS A 31 3.28 -1.31 7.19
CA CYS A 31 4.65 -0.86 7.51
C CYS A 31 4.98 -1.04 8.99
N LYS A 32 4.09 -0.61 9.90
CA LYS A 32 4.30 -0.79 11.33
C LYS A 32 4.45 -2.26 11.71
N MET A 33 3.68 -3.15 11.09
CA MET A 33 3.84 -4.60 11.30
C MET A 33 5.20 -5.10 10.83
N ILE A 34 5.65 -4.67 9.65
CA ILE A 34 6.96 -5.00 9.07
C ILE A 34 8.08 -4.54 10.00
N ASP A 35 8.06 -3.27 10.43
CA ASP A 35 9.07 -2.70 11.33
C ASP A 35 9.11 -3.43 12.68
N ASN A 36 7.94 -3.80 13.22
CA ASN A 36 7.82 -4.54 14.48
C ASN A 36 8.41 -5.95 14.43
N THR A 37 8.72 -6.50 13.25
CA THR A 37 9.38 -7.81 13.16
C THR A 37 10.86 -7.76 13.58
N GLY A 38 11.49 -6.57 13.51
CA GLY A 38 12.92 -6.42 13.73
C GLY A 38 13.81 -7.08 12.66
N LEU A 39 13.23 -7.62 11.59
CA LEU A 39 13.97 -8.30 10.52
C LEU A 39 14.48 -7.35 9.43
N PHE A 40 13.89 -6.15 9.33
CA PHE A 40 14.15 -5.19 8.26
C PHE A 40 15.24 -4.20 8.67
N THR A 41 16.14 -3.88 7.74
CA THR A 41 17.36 -3.11 8.00
C THR A 41 17.21 -1.61 7.79
N ALA A 42 16.05 -1.17 7.29
CA ALA A 42 15.69 0.24 7.17
C ALA A 42 14.20 0.43 7.49
N PRO A 43 13.78 1.63 7.94
CA PRO A 43 12.38 1.93 8.18
C PRO A 43 11.52 1.67 6.94
N CYS A 44 10.38 1.01 7.15
CA CYS A 44 9.41 0.81 6.08
C CYS A 44 8.84 2.14 5.56
N GLN A 45 8.61 2.22 4.24
CA GLN A 45 8.11 3.42 3.58
C GLN A 45 6.80 3.15 2.85
N VAL A 46 5.90 4.14 2.83
CA VAL A 46 4.63 4.07 2.09
C VAL A 46 4.64 5.07 0.95
N SER A 47 4.23 4.64 -0.24
CA SER A 47 4.02 5.49 -1.40
C SER A 47 2.58 5.33 -1.91
N GLY A 48 1.70 6.26 -1.52
CA GLY A 48 0.32 6.30 -2.04
C GLY A 48 0.26 6.50 -3.56
N ARG A 49 1.17 7.33 -4.11
CA ARG A 49 1.26 7.55 -5.57
C ARG A 49 1.59 6.28 -6.36
N ARG A 50 2.41 5.38 -5.79
CA ARG A 50 2.83 4.12 -6.43
C ARG A 50 2.03 2.91 -5.96
N TYR A 51 1.04 3.11 -5.07
CA TYR A 51 0.32 2.03 -4.39
C TYR A 51 1.29 0.99 -3.81
N ALA A 52 2.29 1.44 -3.05
CA ALA A 52 3.40 0.59 -2.62
C ALA A 52 3.76 0.78 -1.15
N VAL A 53 4.04 -0.34 -0.49
CA VAL A 53 4.74 -0.46 0.79
C VAL A 53 6.15 -0.96 0.47
N MET A 54 7.18 -0.22 0.87
CA MET A 54 8.57 -0.52 0.55
C MET A 54 9.31 -0.92 1.82
N ALA A 55 9.94 -2.09 1.79
CA ALA A 55 10.68 -2.63 2.93
C ALA A 55 12.07 -3.08 2.49
N THR A 56 13.07 -2.86 3.34
CA THR A 56 14.46 -3.24 3.05
C THR A 56 14.91 -4.34 4.01
N ILE A 57 15.36 -5.46 3.48
CA ILE A 57 15.80 -6.61 4.27
C ILE A 57 17.13 -7.13 3.73
N ASP A 58 18.04 -7.49 4.63
CA ASP A 58 19.31 -8.11 4.26
C ASP A 58 19.18 -9.63 4.21
N LEU A 59 18.41 -10.10 3.23
CA LEU A 59 18.20 -11.52 2.98
C LEU A 59 18.29 -11.84 1.48
N PRO A 60 18.64 -13.09 1.12
CA PRO A 60 18.56 -13.56 -0.26
C PRO A 60 17.15 -13.45 -0.83
N SER A 61 17.03 -13.29 -2.16
CA SER A 61 15.74 -13.14 -2.86
C SER A 61 14.74 -14.28 -2.58
N VAL A 62 15.21 -15.50 -2.33
CA VAL A 62 14.34 -16.63 -1.99
C VAL A 62 13.65 -16.44 -0.64
N ASP A 63 14.36 -15.90 0.35
CA ASP A 63 13.80 -15.67 1.69
C ASP A 63 12.98 -14.38 1.74
N ALA A 64 13.37 -13.36 0.97
CA ALA A 64 12.54 -12.17 0.73
C ALA A 64 11.16 -12.55 0.15
N ARG A 65 11.08 -13.53 -0.76
CA ARG A 65 9.79 -14.03 -1.29
C ARG A 65 8.95 -14.71 -0.21
N LYS A 66 9.58 -15.49 0.68
CA LYS A 66 8.88 -16.11 1.83
C LYS A 66 8.35 -15.04 2.78
N ALA A 67 9.15 -14.01 3.09
CA ALA A 67 8.70 -12.87 3.88
C ALA A 67 7.48 -12.19 3.25
N CYS A 68 7.48 -12.01 1.93
CA CYS A 68 6.34 -11.48 1.19
C CYS A 68 5.07 -12.33 1.40
N ALA A 69 5.17 -13.66 1.27
CA ALA A 69 4.04 -14.56 1.47
C ALA A 69 3.52 -14.54 2.92
N GLN A 70 4.41 -14.39 3.91
CA GLN A 70 4.02 -14.22 5.31
C GLN A 70 3.29 -12.89 5.53
N ILE A 71 3.81 -11.79 4.96
CA ILE A 71 3.16 -10.47 5.06
C ILE A 71 1.76 -10.53 4.48
N THR A 72 1.57 -11.06 3.26
CA THR A 72 0.23 -11.15 2.66
C THR A 72 -0.69 -12.05 3.46
N GLY A 73 -0.20 -13.19 3.96
CA GLY A 73 -0.98 -14.08 4.82
C GLY A 73 -1.50 -13.37 6.08
N VAL A 74 -0.63 -12.62 6.76
CA VAL A 74 -1.03 -11.87 7.97
C VAL A 74 -1.99 -10.73 7.62
N VAL A 75 -1.72 -9.97 6.55
CA VAL A 75 -2.58 -8.87 6.09
C VAL A 75 -4.00 -9.37 5.81
N SER A 76 -4.12 -10.47 5.06
CA SER A 76 -5.42 -11.09 4.77
C SER A 76 -6.09 -11.61 6.04
N SER A 77 -5.34 -12.26 6.95
CA SER A 77 -5.90 -12.78 8.21
C SER A 77 -6.44 -11.67 9.13
N LYS A 78 -5.87 -10.47 9.05
CA LYS A 78 -6.30 -9.29 9.81
C LYS A 78 -7.45 -8.52 9.13
N GLY A 79 -7.92 -8.96 7.97
CA GLY A 79 -9.00 -8.33 7.24
C GLY A 79 -8.65 -6.93 6.72
N PHE A 80 -7.38 -6.67 6.44
CA PHE A 80 -6.99 -5.42 5.80
C PHE A 80 -7.39 -5.47 4.32
N HIS A 81 -8.04 -4.41 3.87
CA HIS A 81 -8.47 -4.23 2.49
C HIS A 81 -7.81 -2.97 1.92
N PHE A 82 -7.56 -2.97 0.62
CA PHE A 82 -6.87 -1.92 -0.10
C PHE A 82 -7.72 -1.52 -1.31
N PRO A 83 -8.84 -0.80 -1.07
CA PRO A 83 -9.74 -0.40 -2.13
C PRO A 83 -9.04 0.56 -3.12
N GLY A 84 -9.47 0.53 -4.37
CA GLY A 84 -8.88 1.34 -5.45
C GLY A 84 -7.70 0.66 -6.13
N GLY A 85 -6.51 1.26 -6.04
CA GLY A 85 -5.30 0.86 -6.77
C GLY A 85 -4.77 -0.55 -6.44
N GLU A 86 -3.83 -1.04 -7.25
CA GLU A 86 -3.14 -2.32 -7.01
C GLU A 86 -2.01 -2.13 -5.99
N TRP A 87 -2.32 -2.33 -4.71
CA TRP A 87 -1.35 -2.18 -3.65
C TRP A 87 -0.35 -3.34 -3.61
N THR A 88 0.93 -3.02 -3.45
CA THR A 88 2.02 -4.01 -3.41
C THR A 88 2.96 -3.78 -2.23
N VAL A 89 3.54 -4.87 -1.73
CA VAL A 89 4.74 -4.82 -0.87
C VAL A 89 5.95 -5.09 -1.75
N GLN A 90 6.88 -4.15 -1.79
CA GLN A 90 8.12 -4.20 -2.54
C GLN A 90 9.28 -4.37 -1.56
N ILE A 91 9.92 -5.53 -1.62
CA ILE A 91 11.05 -5.87 -0.76
C ILE A 91 12.34 -5.62 -1.54
N LYS A 92 13.24 -4.83 -0.94
CA LYS A 92 14.57 -4.49 -1.46
C LYS A 92 15.66 -5.11 -0.58
N SER A 93 16.85 -5.26 -1.15
CA SER A 93 18.08 -5.49 -0.36
C SER A 93 18.87 -4.18 -0.23
N PRO A 94 19.73 -4.03 0.78
CA PRO A 94 20.61 -2.87 0.91
C PRO A 94 21.47 -2.61 -0.34
N THR A 95 21.81 -3.65 -1.10
CA THR A 95 22.69 -3.59 -2.27
C THR A 95 21.95 -3.52 -3.61
N SER A 96 20.62 -3.67 -3.63
CA SER A 96 19.84 -3.65 -4.89
C SER A 96 19.38 -2.26 -5.33
N GLY A 97 19.70 -1.21 -4.56
CA GLY A 97 19.29 0.16 -4.84
C GLY A 97 17.76 0.27 -4.93
N ASP A 98 17.25 0.72 -6.07
CA ASP A 98 15.81 0.83 -6.31
C ASP A 98 15.13 -0.44 -6.79
N LYS A 99 15.90 -1.48 -7.11
CA LYS A 99 15.35 -2.73 -7.61
C LYS A 99 14.78 -3.57 -6.47
N SER A 100 13.51 -3.94 -6.60
CA SER A 100 12.85 -4.91 -5.73
C SER A 100 13.41 -6.31 -5.99
N ILE A 101 13.77 -7.03 -4.93
CA ILE A 101 14.19 -8.44 -4.99
C ILE A 101 13.01 -9.41 -4.85
N ALA A 102 11.91 -8.94 -4.24
CA ALA A 102 10.61 -9.61 -4.20
C ALA A 102 9.47 -8.57 -4.23
N SER A 103 8.31 -8.97 -4.72
CA SER A 103 7.09 -8.15 -4.70
C SER A 103 5.87 -9.05 -4.55
N CYS A 104 4.89 -8.63 -3.74
CA CYS A 104 3.63 -9.32 -3.56
C CYS A 104 2.47 -8.33 -3.51
N ARG A 105 1.30 -8.76 -4.00
CA ARG A 105 0.09 -7.94 -4.02
C ARG A 105 -0.62 -8.04 -2.67
N LEU A 106 -1.16 -6.91 -2.24
CA LEU A 106 -2.03 -6.83 -1.07
C LEU A 106 -3.49 -7.11 -1.49
N PRO A 107 -4.30 -7.70 -0.60
CA PRO A 107 -5.70 -7.99 -0.89
C PRO A 107 -6.49 -6.70 -1.16
N LYS A 108 -7.47 -6.79 -2.06
CA LYS A 108 -8.37 -5.68 -2.39
C LYS A 108 -9.32 -5.37 -1.25
#